data_AF-A0A1V4MW65-F1
#
_entry.id   AF-A0A1V4MW65-F1
#
_cell.length_a   1.000
_cell.length_b   1.000
_cell.length_c   1.000
_cell.angle_alpha   90.00
_cell.angle_beta   90.00
_cell.angle_gamma   90.00
#
_symmetry.space_group_name_H-M   'P 1'
#
loop_
_entity.id
_entity.type
_entity.pdbx_description
1 polymer ?
#
loop_
_entity_poly.entity_id
_entity_poly.type
_entity_poly.pdbx_seq_one_letter_code
_entity_poly.pdbx_strand_id
1 'polypeptide(L)' 'MDNESRVRLTGLWEQTSKSGNKYLKGAVSPSSVLLILKNTYKQKEGEPDFVAYLVPPMAELRGE' A
#
# COMPACT_ATOMS: atom_id res chain seq x y z
N MET A 1 13.71 -14.58 12.97
CA MET A 1 13.97 -13.60 11.91
C MET A 1 14.72 -12.46 12.56
N ASP A 2 16.02 -12.50 12.42
CA ASP A 2 16.94 -11.62 13.14
C ASP A 2 16.87 -10.23 12.50
N ASN A 3 16.86 -9.19 13.33
CA ASN A 3 16.59 -7.81 12.91
C ASN A 3 17.61 -7.26 11.89
N GLU A 4 18.74 -7.97 11.70
CA GLU A 4 19.89 -7.54 10.91
C GLU A 4 19.75 -7.72 9.39
N SER A 5 18.69 -8.40 8.92
CA SER A 5 18.48 -8.67 7.48
C SER A 5 17.37 -7.82 6.83
N ARG A 6 16.80 -6.85 7.55
CA ARG A 6 15.65 -6.07 7.07
C ARG A 6 16.08 -4.70 6.58
N VAL A 7 15.72 -4.37 5.34
CA VAL A 7 15.84 -3.01 4.82
C VAL A 7 14.52 -2.28 5.03
N ARG A 8 14.56 -1.14 5.75
CA ARG A 8 13.40 -0.26 5.87
C ARG A 8 13.19 0.49 4.56
N LEU A 9 12.05 0.28 3.91
CA LEU A 9 11.69 1.00 2.69
C LEU A 9 11.14 2.40 2.99
N THR A 10 10.12 2.51 3.85
CA THR A 10 9.48 3.78 4.26
C THR A 10 8.67 3.59 5.54
N GLY A 11 8.23 4.69 6.17
CA GLY A 11 7.04 4.68 7.03
C GLY A 11 5.75 4.64 6.21
N LEU A 12 4.67 4.11 6.78
CA LEU A 12 3.36 4.06 6.15
C LEU A 12 2.33 4.69 7.09
N TRP A 13 1.40 5.45 6.53
CA TRP A 13 0.30 6.09 7.24
C TRP A 13 -1.03 5.53 6.74
N GLU A 14 -1.95 5.25 7.67
CA GLU A 14 -3.31 4.83 7.34
C GLU A 14 -4.14 6.02 6.84
N GLN A 15 -4.84 5.81 5.74
CA GLN A 15 -5.76 6.77 5.13
C GLN A 15 -7.07 6.07 4.77
N THR A 16 -8.12 6.87 4.58
CA THR A 16 -9.44 6.40 4.12
C THR A 16 -9.73 7.03 2.76
N SER A 17 -10.10 6.22 1.78
CA SER A 17 -10.49 6.69 0.45
C SER A 17 -11.84 7.40 0.49
N LYS A 18 -12.19 8.09 -0.61
CA LYS A 18 -13.54 8.68 -0.76
C LYS A 18 -14.66 7.63 -0.70
N SER A 19 -14.38 6.38 -1.07
CA SER A 19 -15.30 5.25 -0.96
C SER A 19 -15.33 4.60 0.43
N GLY A 20 -14.57 5.12 1.40
CA GLY A 20 -14.53 4.59 2.78
C GLY A 20 -13.52 3.44 2.97
N ASN A 21 -12.78 3.06 1.93
CA ASN A 21 -11.80 1.98 2.03
C ASN A 21 -10.51 2.45 2.70
N LYS A 22 -10.04 1.70 3.69
CA LYS A 22 -8.75 1.97 4.34
C LYS A 22 -7.59 1.49 3.47
N TYR A 23 -6.52 2.28 3.44
CA TYR A 23 -5.27 1.94 2.76
C TYR A 23 -4.07 2.52 3.51
N LEU A 24 -2.87 2.00 3.23
CA LEU A 24 -1.62 2.52 3.78
C LEU A 24 -0.80 3.21 2.67
N LYS A 25 -0.23 4.37 2.96
CA LYS A 25 0.56 5.15 1.99
C LYS A 25 1.85 5.67 2.63
N GLY A 26 2.96 5.71 1.88
CA GLY A 26 4.21 6.33 2.33
C GLY A 26 5.22 6.58 1.22
N ALA A 27 5.99 7.66 1.31
CA ALA A 27 6.96 8.04 0.29
C ALA A 27 8.22 7.17 0.35
N VAL A 28 8.57 6.54 -0.77
CA VAL A 28 9.83 5.76 -0.90
C VAL A 28 10.95 6.64 -1.48
N SER A 29 10.59 7.60 -2.33
CA SER A 29 11.49 8.60 -2.92
C SER A 29 10.72 9.90 -3.18
N PRO A 30 11.38 10.99 -3.63
CA PRO A 30 10.68 12.22 -4.03
C PRO A 30 9.65 12.01 -5.17
N SER A 31 9.83 10.97 -5.98
CA SER A 31 9.00 10.69 -7.17
C SER A 31 8.16 9.42 -7.04
N SER A 32 8.16 8.74 -5.90
CA SER A 32 7.48 7.46 -5.75
C SER A 32 6.93 7.23 -4.35
N VAL A 33 5.73 6.68 -4.30
CA VAL A 33 4.98 6.36 -3.09
C VAL A 33 4.62 4.89 -3.11
N LEU A 34 4.84 4.22 -1.98
CA LEU A 34 4.32 2.89 -1.71
C LEU A 34 2.88 3.02 -1.22
N LEU A 35 1.97 2.34 -1.91
CA LEU A 35 0.56 2.23 -1.56
C LEU A 35 0.24 0.76 -1.25
N ILE A 36 -0.44 0.48 -0.15
CA ILE A 36 -0.91 -0.87 0.21
C ILE A 36 -2.43 -0.84 0.34
N LEU A 37 -3.09 -1.68 -0.47
CA LEU A 37 -4.53 -1.88 -0.48
C LEU A 37 -4.87 -3.26 0.08
N LYS A 38 -5.94 -3.38 0.87
CA LYS A 38 -6.51 -4.68 1.22
C LYS A 38 -7.14 -5.31 -0.03
N ASN A 39 -6.84 -6.57 -0.30
CA ASN A 39 -7.45 -7.28 -1.42
C ASN A 39 -8.88 -7.70 -1.07
N THR A 40 -9.87 -6.85 -1.38
CA THR A 40 -11.30 -7.14 -1.18
C THR A 40 -11.88 -8.08 -2.24
N TYR A 41 -11.11 -8.40 -3.29
CA TYR A 41 -11.54 -9.27 -4.39
C TYR A 41 -10.99 -10.69 -4.27
N LYS A 42 -10.48 -11.05 -3.09
CA LYS A 42 -9.97 -12.39 -2.81
C LYS A 42 -11.04 -13.46 -3.02
N GLN A 43 -10.84 -14.36 -3.98
CA GLN A 43 -11.77 -15.46 -4.30
C GLN A 43 -11.35 -16.80 -3.69
N LYS A 44 -10.06 -16.98 -3.42
CA LYS A 44 -9.48 -18.22 -2.85
C LYS A 44 -8.40 -17.93 -1.83
N GLU A 45 -8.15 -18.90 -0.95
CA GLU A 45 -7.23 -18.76 0.19
C GLU A 45 -5.80 -18.38 -0.23
N GLY A 46 -5.33 -18.88 -1.38
CA GLY A 46 -3.97 -18.62 -1.89
C GLY A 46 -3.72 -17.24 -2.50
N GLU A 47 -4.72 -16.35 -2.54
CA GLU A 47 -4.55 -14.98 -3.00
C GLU A 47 -4.04 -14.05 -1.88
N PRO A 48 -3.29 -13.00 -2.21
CA PRO A 48 -2.70 -12.13 -1.19
C PRO A 48 -3.78 -11.32 -0.47
N ASP A 49 -3.61 -11.10 0.84
CA ASP A 49 -4.53 -10.28 1.62
C ASP A 49 -4.34 -8.77 1.39
N PHE A 50 -3.15 -8.39 0.91
CA PHE A 50 -2.80 -7.02 0.56
C PHE A 50 -2.04 -6.97 -0.76
N VAL A 51 -2.25 -5.90 -1.52
CA VAL A 51 -1.51 -5.61 -2.74
C VAL A 51 -0.74 -4.31 -2.55
N ALA A 52 0.56 -4.34 -2.86
CA ALA A 52 1.43 -3.19 -2.79
C ALA A 52 1.70 -2.63 -4.20
N TYR A 53 1.58 -1.32 -4.36
CA TYR A 53 1.81 -0.59 -5.59
C TYR A 53 2.87 0.48 -5.37
N LEU A 54 3.73 0.69 -6.36
CA LEU A 54 4.60 1.87 -6.44
C LEU A 54 3.98 2.86 -7.43
N VAL A 55 3.58 4.04 -6.94
CA VAL A 55 2.84 5.04 -7.73
C VAL A 55 3.50 6.41 -7.64
N PRO A 56 3.26 7.32 -8.60
CA PRO A 56 3.67 8.71 -8.47
C PRO A 56 3.00 9.41 -7.27
N PRO A 57 3.58 10.48 -6.68
CA PRO A 57 3.04 11.13 -5.47
C PRO A 57 1.60 11.66 -5.62
N MET A 58 1.25 12.08 -6.83
CA MET A 58 -0.05 12.65 -7.22
C MET A 58 -1.04 11.62 -7.74
N ALA A 59 -0.74 10.32 -7.66
CA ALA A 59 -1.71 9.28 -7.96
C ALA A 59 -2.81 9.30 -6.89
N GLU A 60 -3.85 10.07 -7.15
CA GLU A 60 -5.11 9.99 -6.43
C GLU A 60 -5.74 8.63 -6.71
N LEU A 61 -6.13 7.92 -5.65
CA LEU A 61 -6.97 6.72 -5.79
C LEU A 61 -8.33 7.16 -6.32
N ARG A 62 -8.48 7.15 -7.64
CA ARG A 62 -9.78 7.25 -8.28
C ARG A 62 -10.58 6.03 -7.83
N GLY A 63 -11.70 6.29 -7.15
CA GLY A 63 -12.58 5.22 -6.68
C GLY A 63 -13.09 4.43 -7.87
N GLU A 64 -12.64 3.18 -7.95
CA GLU A 64 -13.33 2.11 -8.67
C GLU A 64 -14.45 1.55 -7.78
#